data_AF-A0A955YYU7-F1
#
_entry.id   AF-A0A955YYU7-F1
#
_cell.length_a   1.000
_cell.length_b   1.000
_cell.length_c   1.000
_cell.angle_alpha   90.00
_cell.angle_beta   90.00
_cell.angle_gamma   90.00
#
_symmetry.space_group_name_H-M   'P 1'
#
loop_
_entity.id
_entity.type
_entity.pdbx_description
1 polymer ?
#
loop_
_entity_poly.entity_id
_entity_poly.type
_entity_poly.pdbx_seq_one_letter_code
_entity_poly.pdbx_strand_id
1 'polypeptide(L)'
;MSVPLESRHVEALTVAMTIAPGVYSRNRLFDFFTVPGVARAKERAALLRGILRQLPQAEHVTVSPMGAHELVLRYRVPSVRLDRTATLSRVELSCLRVVADDGSGALAATAEDRARVDEALALLQGHAPTRGAASFDA
;
A
#
# COMPACT_ATOMS: atom_id res chain seq x y z
N MET A 1 -4.46 21.01 16.18
CA MET A 1 -4.89 19.63 16.46
C MET A 1 -5.11 18.93 15.13
N SER A 2 -4.19 18.05 14.71
CA SER A 2 -4.35 17.27 13.47
C SER A 2 -5.36 16.13 13.71
N VAL A 3 -6.43 16.11 12.93
CA VAL A 3 -7.42 15.02 12.94
C VAL A 3 -6.73 13.72 12.51
N PRO A 4 -6.90 12.60 13.23
CA PRO A 4 -6.34 11.32 12.84
C PRO A 4 -6.95 10.85 11.51
N LEU A 5 -6.13 10.30 10.62
CA LEU A 5 -6.63 9.71 9.37
C LEU A 5 -7.49 8.49 9.68
N GLU A 6 -8.66 8.42 9.05
CA GLU A 6 -9.50 7.24 9.07
C GLU A 6 -8.76 6.03 8.47
N SER A 7 -9.12 4.82 8.89
CA SER A 7 -8.47 3.57 8.44
C SER A 7 -8.42 3.46 6.92
N ARG A 8 -9.51 3.81 6.21
CA ARG A 8 -9.59 3.79 4.75
C ARG A 8 -8.64 4.79 4.09
N HIS A 9 -8.44 5.97 4.69
CA HIS A 9 -7.48 6.96 4.20
C HIS A 9 -6.03 6.49 4.41
N VAL A 10 -5.75 5.79 5.51
CA VAL A 10 -4.43 5.17 5.75
C VAL A 10 -4.15 4.07 4.72
N GLU A 11 -5.15 3.24 4.39
CA GLU A 11 -5.02 2.20 3.35
C GLU A 11 -4.81 2.82 1.97
N ALA A 12 -5.61 3.83 1.60
CA ALA A 12 -5.45 4.57 0.35
C ALA A 12 -4.05 5.19 0.23
N LEU A 13 -3.55 5.81 1.30
CA LEU A 13 -2.21 6.37 1.33
C LEU A 13 -1.12 5.30 1.24
N THR A 14 -1.35 4.13 1.82
CA THR A 14 -0.46 2.97 1.69
C THR A 14 -0.32 2.57 0.23
N VAL A 15 -1.45 2.42 -0.48
CA VAL A 15 -1.48 2.11 -1.92
C VAL A 15 -0.71 3.14 -2.74
N ALA A 16 -1.00 4.43 -2.52
CA ALA A 16 -0.34 5.51 -3.24
C ALA A 16 1.19 5.51 -3.01
N MET A 17 1.64 5.33 -1.77
CA MET A 17 3.07 5.24 -1.43
C MET A 17 3.74 3.95 -1.93
N THR A 18 2.99 2.87 -2.16
CA THR A 18 3.50 1.63 -2.75
C THR A 18 3.70 1.78 -4.25
N ILE A 19 2.72 2.35 -4.97
CA ILE A 19 2.75 2.52 -6.43
C ILE A 19 3.73 3.63 -6.83
N ALA A 20 3.72 4.76 -6.12
CA ALA A 20 4.48 5.96 -6.47
C ALA A 20 5.34 6.48 -5.28
N PRO A 21 6.35 5.73 -4.82
CA PRO A 21 7.12 6.06 -3.63
C PRO A 21 7.90 7.39 -3.72
N GLY A 22 8.25 7.83 -4.94
CA GLY A 22 8.97 9.08 -5.18
C GLY A 22 8.12 10.34 -5.07
N VAL A 23 6.79 10.21 -5.15
CA VAL A 23 5.85 11.34 -5.07
C VAL A 23 5.73 11.86 -3.64
N TYR A 24 5.87 10.99 -2.64
CA TYR A 24 5.73 11.33 -1.22
C TYR A 24 7.09 11.43 -0.50
N SER A 25 7.99 12.30 -0.98
CA SER A 25 9.30 12.47 -0.35
C SER A 25 9.22 13.29 0.95
N ARG A 26 9.93 12.82 2.00
CA ARG A 26 9.97 13.47 3.32
C ARG A 26 10.47 14.91 3.26
N ASN A 27 11.38 15.20 2.31
CA ASN A 27 11.97 16.52 2.14
C ASN A 27 11.02 17.52 1.47
N ARG A 28 9.96 17.06 0.76
CA ARG A 28 8.96 17.93 0.13
C ARG A 28 7.67 18.07 0.95
N LEU A 29 7.40 17.14 1.87
CA LEU A 29 6.11 17.03 2.57
C LEU A 29 6.31 16.85 4.08
N PHE A 30 7.19 17.63 4.72
CA PHE A 30 7.52 17.46 6.14
C PHE A 30 6.28 17.49 7.05
N ASP A 31 5.38 18.45 6.84
CA ASP A 31 4.13 18.60 7.59
C ASP A 31 3.14 17.45 7.35
N PHE A 32 3.24 16.75 6.22
CA PHE A 32 2.40 15.58 5.95
C PHE A 32 2.78 14.40 6.85
N PHE A 33 4.06 14.28 7.21
CA PHE A 33 4.54 13.17 8.05
C PHE A 33 4.27 13.37 9.55
N THR A 34 3.74 14.53 9.96
CA THR A 34 3.30 14.76 11.34
C THR A 34 1.85 14.33 11.58
N VAL A 35 1.10 13.99 10.51
CA VAL A 35 -0.30 13.55 10.61
C VAL A 35 -0.39 12.11 11.15
N PRO A 36 -1.16 11.86 12.23
CA PRO A 36 -1.41 10.52 12.74
C PRO A 36 -2.02 9.62 11.65
N GLY A 37 -1.38 8.48 11.37
CA GLY A 37 -1.77 7.54 10.32
C GLY A 37 -0.81 7.48 9.13
N VAL A 38 -0.08 8.56 8.85
CA VAL A 38 0.90 8.60 7.74
C VAL A 38 2.12 7.73 8.02
N ALA A 39 2.59 7.70 9.27
CA ALA A 39 3.67 6.80 9.69
C ALA A 39 3.30 5.33 9.44
N ARG A 40 2.08 4.93 9.83
CA ARG A 40 1.54 3.59 9.59
C ARG A 40 1.45 3.29 8.09
N ALA A 41 0.90 4.21 7.29
CA ALA A 41 0.82 4.04 5.84
C ALA A 41 2.21 3.83 5.22
N LYS A 42 3.21 4.60 5.67
CA LYS A 42 4.60 4.49 5.19
C LYS A 42 5.23 3.14 5.55
N GLU A 43 5.07 2.68 6.79
CA GLU A 43 5.56 1.37 7.25
C GLU A 43 4.93 0.24 6.45
N ARG A 44 3.60 0.29 6.27
CA ARG A 44 2.87 -0.67 5.44
C ARG A 44 3.34 -0.63 3.99
N ALA A 45 3.51 0.55 3.40
CA ALA A 45 3.97 0.69 2.03
C ALA A 45 5.42 0.19 1.84
N ALA A 46 6.27 0.34 2.86
CA ALA A 46 7.61 -0.25 2.86
C ALA A 46 7.55 -1.79 2.92
N LEU A 47 6.65 -2.35 3.75
CA LEU A 47 6.39 -3.78 3.80
C LEU A 47 5.91 -4.32 2.44
N LEU A 48 4.92 -3.68 1.81
CA LEU A 48 4.40 -4.10 0.51
C LEU A 48 5.47 -4.07 -0.57
N ARG A 49 6.27 -3.00 -0.65
CA ARG A 49 7.40 -2.93 -1.60
C ARG A 49 8.45 -4.01 -1.35
N GLY A 50 8.69 -4.33 -0.08
CA GLY A 50 9.57 -5.45 0.30
C GLY A 50 9.04 -6.79 -0.21
N ILE A 51 7.72 -7.01 -0.11
CA ILE A 51 7.06 -8.20 -0.66
C ILE A 51 7.17 -8.20 -2.20
N LEU A 52 6.81 -7.11 -2.86
CA LEU A 52 6.90 -6.98 -4.33
C LEU A 52 8.29 -7.32 -4.88
N ARG A 53 9.35 -6.92 -4.17
CA ARG A 53 10.72 -7.26 -4.56
C ARG A 53 11.05 -8.75 -4.39
N GLN A 54 10.39 -9.44 -3.46
CA GLN A 54 10.62 -10.84 -3.14
C GLN A 54 9.75 -11.79 -3.99
N LEU A 55 8.57 -11.35 -4.42
CA LEU A 55 7.61 -12.16 -5.17
C LEU A 55 8.16 -12.84 -6.43
N PRO A 56 9.03 -12.22 -7.26
CA PRO A 56 9.58 -12.89 -8.44
C PRO A 56 10.43 -14.12 -8.13
N GLN A 57 10.94 -14.24 -6.90
CA GLN A 57 11.73 -15.38 -6.42
C GLN A 57 10.96 -16.25 -5.43
N ALA A 58 9.66 -15.99 -5.27
CA ALA A 58 8.84 -16.62 -4.27
C ALA A 58 8.29 -17.96 -4.79
N GLU A 59 8.36 -18.97 -3.93
CA GLU A 59 7.74 -20.28 -4.12
C GLU A 59 6.61 -20.47 -3.10
N HIS A 60 5.67 -21.36 -3.46
CA HIS A 60 4.56 -21.76 -2.59
C HIS A 60 3.73 -20.56 -2.09
N VAL A 61 3.47 -19.60 -2.98
CA VAL A 61 2.67 -18.42 -2.68
C VAL A 61 1.23 -18.82 -2.42
N THR A 62 0.74 -18.57 -1.22
CA THR A 62 -0.63 -18.88 -0.80
C THR A 62 -1.27 -17.67 -0.14
N VAL A 63 -2.57 -17.49 -0.40
CA VAL A 63 -3.39 -16.45 0.22
C VAL A 63 -4.58 -17.13 0.90
N SER A 64 -4.75 -16.90 2.19
CA SER A 64 -5.84 -17.47 2.99
C SER A 64 -6.56 -16.38 3.78
N PRO A 65 -7.89 -16.40 3.91
CA PRO A 65 -8.60 -15.50 4.79
C PRO A 65 -8.20 -15.71 6.26
N MET A 66 -8.07 -14.62 7.01
CA MET A 66 -7.89 -14.61 8.46
C MET A 66 -8.95 -13.69 9.06
N GLY A 67 -10.12 -14.25 9.37
CA GLY A 67 -11.29 -13.47 9.81
C GLY A 67 -12.03 -12.77 8.65
N ALA A 68 -12.83 -11.77 8.98
CA ALA A 68 -13.78 -11.16 8.03
C ALA A 68 -13.12 -10.22 7.01
N HIS A 69 -12.04 -9.53 7.40
CA HIS A 69 -11.46 -8.43 6.62
C HIS A 69 -9.94 -8.55 6.39
N GLU A 70 -9.28 -9.54 6.98
CA GLU A 70 -7.85 -9.73 6.84
C GLU A 70 -7.54 -10.98 6.03
N LEU A 71 -6.40 -10.92 5.33
CA LEU A 71 -5.89 -11.96 4.46
C LEU A 71 -4.45 -12.23 4.88
N VAL A 72 -4.06 -13.49 4.86
CA VAL A 72 -2.69 -13.91 5.18
C VAL A 72 -2.04 -14.39 3.90
N LEU A 73 -0.98 -13.68 3.51
CA LEU A 73 -0.08 -14.06 2.43
C LEU A 73 1.08 -14.86 3.04
N ARG A 74 1.33 -16.06 2.51
CA ARG A 74 2.50 -16.88 2.84
C ARG A 74 3.26 -17.23 1.59
N TYR A 75 4.58 -17.16 1.68
CA TYR A 75 5.48 -17.62 0.61
C TYR A 75 6.87 -17.88 1.17
N ARG A 76 7.68 -18.57 0.37
CA ARG A 76 9.08 -18.86 0.65
C ARG A 76 9.98 -18.25 -0.40
N VAL A 77 11.15 -17.77 -0.01
CA VAL A 77 12.21 -17.33 -0.93
C VAL A 77 13.43 -18.24 -0.69
N PRO A 78 13.61 -19.32 -1.48
CA PRO A 78 14.63 -20.33 -1.23
C PRO A 78 16.06 -19.79 -1.27
N SER A 79 16.33 -18.84 -2.18
CA SER A 79 17.65 -18.22 -2.39
C SER A 79 18.23 -17.59 -1.12
N VAL A 80 17.37 -17.14 -0.21
CA VAL A 80 17.74 -16.53 1.07
C VAL A 80 17.21 -17.29 2.29
N ARG A 81 16.69 -18.52 2.09
CA ARG A 81 16.06 -19.34 3.15
C ARG A 81 15.05 -18.57 4.00
N LEU A 82 14.25 -17.70 3.35
CA LEU A 82 13.25 -16.88 4.02
C LEU A 82 11.87 -17.50 3.89
N ASP A 83 11.21 -17.74 5.02
CA ASP A 83 9.77 -18.00 5.06
C ASP A 83 9.05 -16.73 5.52
N ARG A 84 8.08 -16.26 4.74
CA ARG A 84 7.38 -15.00 5.00
C ARG A 84 5.90 -15.25 5.20
N THR A 85 5.37 -14.70 6.28
CA THR A 85 3.93 -14.58 6.54
C THR A 85 3.60 -13.10 6.74
N ALA A 86 2.59 -12.60 6.03
CA ALA A 86 2.15 -11.22 6.16
C ALA A 86 0.62 -11.14 6.21
N THR A 87 0.10 -10.43 7.20
CA THR A 87 -1.32 -10.04 7.24
C THR A 87 -1.53 -8.80 6.40
N LEU A 88 -2.52 -8.85 5.52
CA LEU A 88 -2.87 -7.84 4.54
C LEU A 88 -4.36 -7.53 4.63
N SER A 89 -4.73 -6.27 4.42
CA SER A 89 -6.11 -5.92 4.11
C SER A 89 -6.45 -6.27 2.66
N ARG A 90 -7.74 -6.24 2.32
CA ARG A 90 -8.21 -6.52 0.95
C ARG A 90 -7.61 -5.56 -0.07
N VAL A 91 -7.49 -4.27 0.29
CA VAL A 91 -6.93 -3.23 -0.58
C VAL A 91 -5.43 -3.46 -0.80
N GLU A 92 -4.71 -3.85 0.24
CA GLU A 92 -3.27 -4.12 0.13
C GLU A 92 -2.98 -5.35 -0.73
N LEU A 93 -3.77 -6.43 -0.60
CA LEU A 93 -3.64 -7.57 -1.51
C LEU A 93 -3.96 -7.17 -2.95
N SER A 94 -5.02 -6.41 -3.16
CA SER A 94 -5.41 -5.92 -4.50
C SER A 94 -4.26 -5.10 -5.12
N CYS A 95 -3.64 -4.21 -4.33
CA CYS A 95 -2.47 -3.46 -4.75
C CYS A 95 -1.28 -4.36 -5.10
N LEU A 96 -0.98 -5.38 -4.28
CA LEU A 96 0.09 -6.33 -4.59
C LEU A 96 -0.17 -7.05 -5.91
N ARG A 97 -1.39 -7.55 -6.13
CA ARG A 97 -1.78 -8.23 -7.37
C ARG A 97 -1.62 -7.30 -8.56
N VAL A 98 -2.19 -6.10 -8.50
CA VAL A 98 -2.13 -5.13 -9.62
C VAL A 98 -0.69 -4.73 -9.97
N VAL A 99 0.18 -4.54 -8.96
CA VAL A 99 1.57 -4.12 -9.20
C VAL A 99 2.48 -5.28 -9.60
N ALA A 100 2.23 -6.49 -9.06
CA ALA A 100 3.01 -7.68 -9.37
C ALA A 100 2.48 -8.47 -10.58
N ASP A 101 1.37 -8.05 -11.19
CA ASP A 101 0.70 -8.78 -12.28
C ASP A 101 1.65 -8.97 -13.45
N ASP A 102 2.24 -10.16 -13.54
CA ASP A 102 2.94 -10.63 -14.74
C ASP A 102 2.00 -11.38 -15.70
N GLY A 103 0.70 -11.45 -15.36
CA GLY A 103 -0.33 -12.16 -16.11
C GLY A 103 -0.44 -13.65 -15.77
N SER A 104 0.31 -14.16 -14.78
CA SER A 104 0.32 -15.59 -14.44
C SER A 104 0.46 -15.86 -12.93
N GLY A 105 -0.08 -17.00 -12.48
CA GLY A 105 0.13 -17.51 -11.12
C GLY A 105 -0.84 -17.00 -10.03
N ALA A 106 -0.48 -17.25 -8.77
CA ALA A 106 -1.34 -17.05 -7.59
C ALA A 106 -1.67 -15.57 -7.26
N LEU A 107 -1.03 -14.64 -7.96
CA LEU A 107 -1.21 -13.19 -7.80
C LEU A 107 -1.73 -12.49 -9.05
N ALA A 108 -2.27 -13.23 -10.02
CA ALA A 108 -2.91 -12.65 -11.18
C ALA A 108 -3.98 -11.62 -10.76
N ALA A 109 -3.91 -10.41 -11.32
CA ALA A 109 -4.81 -9.33 -10.93
C ALA A 109 -6.17 -9.48 -11.63
N THR A 110 -7.23 -9.45 -10.83
CA THR A 110 -8.60 -9.43 -11.33
C THR A 110 -9.06 -8.00 -11.66
N ALA A 111 -10.15 -7.87 -12.42
CA ALA A 111 -10.80 -6.58 -12.64
C ALA A 111 -11.27 -5.94 -11.32
N GLU A 112 -11.68 -6.77 -10.36
CA GLU A 112 -12.10 -6.32 -9.03
C GLU A 112 -10.92 -5.77 -8.21
N ASP A 113 -9.72 -6.34 -8.35
CA ASP A 113 -8.51 -5.81 -7.71
C ASP A 113 -8.15 -4.42 -8.25
N ARG A 114 -8.25 -4.22 -9.58
CA ARG A 114 -8.02 -2.91 -10.21
C ARG A 114 -9.03 -1.88 -9.72
N ALA A 115 -10.33 -2.23 -9.71
CA ALA A 115 -11.39 -1.34 -9.24
C ALA A 115 -11.19 -0.90 -7.78
N ARG A 116 -10.76 -1.80 -6.88
CA ARG A 116 -10.46 -1.44 -5.47
C ARG A 116 -9.26 -0.51 -5.34
N VAL A 117 -8.22 -0.70 -6.16
CA VAL A 117 -7.05 0.19 -6.17
C VAL A 117 -7.46 1.58 -6.68
N ASP A 118 -8.25 1.65 -7.74
CA ASP A 118 -8.74 2.91 -8.29
C ASP A 118 -9.64 3.66 -7.30
N GLU A 119 -10.56 2.96 -6.63
CA GLU A 119 -11.40 3.54 -5.57
C GLU A 119 -10.55 4.10 -4.43
N ALA A 120 -9.54 3.35 -3.98
CA ALA A 120 -8.63 3.80 -2.93
C ALA A 120 -7.85 5.06 -3.35
N LEU A 121 -7.36 5.13 -4.59
CA LEU A 121 -6.67 6.31 -5.10
C LEU A 121 -7.61 7.50 -5.28
N ALA A 122 -8.86 7.27 -5.70
CA ALA A 122 -9.88 8.30 -5.84
C ALA A 122 -10.22 8.97 -4.49
N LEU A 123 -10.22 8.22 -3.38
CA LEU A 123 -10.41 8.76 -2.02
C LEU A 123 -9.38 9.85 -1.69
N LEU A 124 -8.14 9.73 -2.17
CA LEU A 124 -7.10 10.73 -1.91
C LEU A 124 -7.31 12.02 -2.72
N GLN A 125 -7.99 11.96 -3.86
CA GLN A 125 -8.28 13.13 -4.70
C GLN A 125 -9.38 14.00 -4.07
N GLY A 126 -10.33 13.37 -3.37
CA GLY A 126 -11.37 14.08 -2.59
C GLY A 126 -10.85 14.70 -1.29
N HIS A 127 -9.66 14.31 -0.84
CA HIS A 127 -9.02 14.79 0.38
C HIS A 127 -7.71 15.53 0.07
N ALA A 128 -7.78 16.55 -0.79
CA ALA A 128 -6.68 17.51 -0.85
C ALA A 128 -6.49 18.07 0.57
N PRO A 129 -5.34 17.86 1.24
CA PRO A 129 -5.08 18.54 2.50
C PRO A 129 -5.20 20.02 2.19
N THR A 130 -6.10 20.70 2.90
CA THR A 130 -6.35 22.13 2.75
C THR A 130 -5.00 22.82 2.79
N ARG A 131 -4.50 23.24 1.63
CA ARG A 131 -3.28 24.05 1.55
C ARG A 131 -3.62 25.32 2.31
N GLY A 132 -3.15 25.40 3.55
CA GLY A 132 -3.03 26.68 4.24
C GLY A 132 -2.25 27.59 3.29
N ALA A 133 -2.87 28.71 2.95
CA ALA A 133 -2.32 29.73 2.07
C ALA A 133 -0.90 30.11 2.50
N ALA A 134 0.10 29.62 1.77
CA ALA A 134 1.38 30.29 1.68
C ALA A 134 1.38 30.99 0.33
N SER A 135 0.94 32.25 0.35
CA SER A 135 1.22 33.23 -0.69
C SER A 135 2.72 33.23 -0.94
N PHE A 136 3.12 32.80 -2.13
CA PHE A 136 4.40 33.20 -2.71
C PHE A 136 4.15 34.57 -3.35
N ASP A 137 4.35 35.63 -2.57
CA ASP A 137 4.62 36.94 -3.12
C ASP A 137 6.10 36.96 -3.56
N ALA A 138 6.30 37.30 -4.82
CA ALA A 138 7.59 37.61 -5.43
C ALA A 138 7.89 39.11 -5.30
#